data_AF-A0A6A8A803-F1
#
_entry.id   AF-A0A6A8A803-F1
#
_cell.length_a   1.000
_cell.length_b   1.000
_cell.length_c   1.000
_cell.angle_alpha   90.00
_cell.angle_beta   90.00
_cell.angle_gamma   90.00
#
_symmetry.space_group_name_H-M   'P 1'
#
loop_
_entity.id
_entity.type
_entity.pdbx_description
1 polymer ?
#
loop_
_entity_poly.entity_id
_entity_poly.type
_entity_poly.pdbx_seq_one_letter_code
_entity_poly.pdbx_strand_id
1 'polypeptide(L)'
;MSDGRFSFPACVIAGKRRLDVDDLMMLRKHAFSDGIRTEDDARLLLAIHRACSSSCPQWDCYLIESIAAYAVHRQHPRGWLDDTNAGWLIEILSVDNVVHTPLELEIVLHALDMAMSAPERLYAFALEQLRLGLAPDSRSAYALSRPCRSVGIDLADLHYLWRVIRSACDGGRLALSALERDILQAIDAIAEPAMHHAGWNSLIGSLRLRPEPRSGVRRTAWLKDFGPPALETPHQAA
;
A
#
# COMPACT_ATOMS: atom_id res chain seq x y z
N MET A 1 17.61 -23.89 0.17
CA MET A 1 16.64 -24.49 1.11
C MET A 1 17.24 -24.40 2.50
N SER A 2 17.05 -23.26 3.17
CA SER A 2 17.51 -23.09 4.55
C SER A 2 16.44 -23.68 5.45
N ASP A 3 16.73 -24.84 6.01
CA ASP A 3 15.89 -25.56 6.95
C ASP A 3 15.77 -24.74 8.24
N GLY A 4 14.76 -23.86 8.27
CA GLY A 4 14.49 -22.94 9.37
C GLY A 4 14.05 -23.72 10.60
N ARG A 5 15.00 -24.12 11.44
CA ARG A 5 14.69 -24.72 12.74
C ARG A 5 13.96 -23.70 13.60
N PHE A 6 12.65 -23.88 13.75
CA PHE A 6 11.86 -23.07 14.66
C PHE A 6 12.39 -23.24 16.09
N SER A 7 12.59 -22.14 16.82
CA SER A 7 12.91 -22.16 18.25
C SER A 7 11.67 -22.56 19.06
N PHE A 8 11.85 -23.00 20.31
CA PHE A 8 10.71 -23.19 21.22
C PHE A 8 10.21 -21.82 21.70
N PRO A 9 8.89 -21.51 21.66
CA PRO A 9 7.74 -22.37 21.38
C PRO A 9 7.25 -22.37 19.91
N ALA A 10 7.88 -21.61 19.02
CA ALA A 10 7.50 -21.53 17.60
C ALA A 10 7.45 -22.91 16.91
N CYS A 11 8.33 -23.86 17.27
CA CYS A 11 8.31 -25.21 16.72
C CYS A 11 7.05 -26.00 17.09
N VAL A 12 6.53 -25.83 18.31
CA VAL A 12 5.32 -26.51 18.78
C VAL A 12 4.10 -25.94 18.06
N ILE A 13 4.10 -24.62 17.85
CA ILE A 13 3.00 -23.89 17.24
C ILE A 13 2.97 -24.08 15.73
N ALA A 14 4.13 -24.11 15.05
CA ALA A 14 4.22 -24.44 13.62
C ALA A 14 3.76 -25.88 13.32
N GLY A 15 3.80 -26.79 14.30
CA GLY A 15 3.21 -28.12 14.20
C GLY A 15 1.68 -28.15 14.30
N LYS A 16 1.05 -27.06 14.76
CA LYS A 16 -0.41 -26.92 14.83
C LYS A 16 -0.97 -26.44 13.49
N ARG A 17 -2.06 -27.06 13.04
CA ARG A 17 -2.79 -26.65 11.82
C ARG A 17 -3.61 -25.37 12.00
N ARG A 18 -3.90 -24.99 13.25
CA ARG A 18 -4.72 -23.85 13.62
C ARG A 18 -4.07 -23.05 14.75
N LEU A 19 -4.03 -21.73 14.59
CA LEU A 19 -3.56 -20.79 15.61
C LEU A 19 -4.74 -20.27 16.42
N ASP A 20 -4.62 -20.32 17.75
CA ASP A 20 -5.59 -19.75 18.68
C ASP A 20 -5.00 -18.57 19.47
N VAL A 21 -5.84 -17.87 20.23
CA VAL A 21 -5.44 -16.71 21.03
C VAL A 21 -4.38 -17.07 22.07
N ASP A 22 -4.45 -18.26 22.67
CA ASP A 22 -3.44 -18.74 23.60
C ASP A 22 -2.06 -18.92 22.95
N ASP A 23 -2.02 -19.41 21.70
CA ASP A 23 -0.78 -19.56 20.93
C ASP A 23 -0.16 -18.20 20.61
N LEU A 24 -0.99 -17.20 20.28
CA LEU A 24 -0.55 -15.82 20.12
C LEU A 24 0.06 -15.27 21.42
N MET A 25 -0.57 -15.52 22.57
CA MET A 25 -0.04 -15.08 23.87
C MET A 25 1.29 -15.75 24.20
N MET A 26 1.45 -17.04 23.92
CA MET A 26 2.72 -17.75 24.09
C MET A 26 3.81 -17.18 23.19
N LEU A 27 3.51 -16.93 21.92
CA LEU A 27 4.48 -16.34 20.99
C LEU A 27 4.89 -14.94 21.41
N ARG A 28 3.94 -14.08 21.78
CA ARG A 28 4.25 -12.74 22.28
C ARG A 28 5.07 -12.75 23.56
N LYS A 29 4.83 -13.71 24.46
CA LYS A 29 5.56 -13.79 25.73
C LYS A 29 6.96 -14.37 25.59
N HIS A 30 7.14 -15.36 24.71
CA HIS A 30 8.36 -16.18 24.68
C HIS A 30 9.18 -16.04 23.39
N ALA A 31 8.57 -15.81 22.24
CA ALA A 31 9.26 -15.67 20.96
C ALA A 31 9.47 -14.19 20.56
N PHE A 32 8.50 -13.32 20.88
CA PHE A 32 8.48 -11.90 20.49
C PHE A 32 8.26 -10.98 21.70
N SER A 33 9.01 -11.20 22.78
CA SER A 33 8.86 -10.43 24.03
C SER A 33 9.05 -8.93 23.84
N ASP A 34 9.95 -8.55 22.93
CA ASP A 34 10.25 -7.15 22.59
C ASP A 34 9.56 -6.70 21.28
N GLY A 35 8.61 -7.49 20.77
CA GLY A 35 8.01 -7.30 19.46
C GLY A 35 8.92 -7.70 18.29
N ILE A 36 8.57 -7.28 17.08
CA ILE A 36 9.35 -7.53 15.87
C ILE A 36 10.43 -6.44 15.74
N ARG A 37 11.70 -6.81 15.94
CA ARG A 37 12.82 -5.85 15.94
C ARG A 37 13.82 -6.12 14.83
N THR A 38 13.87 -7.35 14.34
CA THR A 38 14.79 -7.77 13.29
C THR A 38 14.02 -8.32 12.09
N GLU A 39 14.70 -8.36 10.93
CA GLU A 39 14.12 -9.02 9.75
C GLU A 39 13.90 -10.51 10.01
N ASP A 40 14.72 -11.14 10.84
CA ASP A 40 14.59 -12.56 11.18
C ASP A 40 13.35 -12.82 12.03
N ASP A 41 12.97 -11.90 12.92
CA ASP A 41 11.70 -11.98 13.65
C ASP A 41 10.51 -11.92 12.70
N ALA A 42 10.56 -11.00 11.72
CA ALA A 42 9.52 -10.86 10.70
C ALA A 42 9.42 -12.12 9.82
N ARG A 43 10.57 -12.68 9.39
CA ARG A 43 10.64 -13.95 8.65
C ARG A 43 10.08 -15.11 9.47
N LEU A 44 10.41 -15.19 10.76
CA LEU A 44 9.90 -16.21 11.66
C LEU A 44 8.38 -16.10 11.80
N LEU A 45 7.85 -14.90 11.98
CA LEU A 45 6.41 -14.65 12.11
C LEU A 45 5.65 -15.06 10.84
N LEU A 46 6.16 -14.70 9.66
CA LEU A 46 5.61 -15.13 8.37
C LEU A 46 5.75 -16.63 8.15
N ALA A 47 6.85 -17.25 8.57
CA ALA A 47 7.04 -18.70 8.48
C ALA A 47 6.01 -19.45 9.34
N ILE A 48 5.72 -18.97 10.55
CA ILE A 48 4.64 -19.52 11.40
C ILE A 48 3.30 -19.36 10.69
N HIS A 49 2.99 -18.18 10.16
CA HIS A 49 1.75 -17.94 9.43
C HIS A 49 1.58 -18.90 8.23
N ARG A 50 2.61 -19.03 7.40
CA ARG A 50 2.61 -19.90 6.21
C ARG A 50 2.56 -21.38 6.53
N ALA A 51 3.02 -21.79 7.72
CA ALA A 51 2.94 -23.18 8.18
C ALA A 51 1.53 -23.57 8.63
N CYS A 52 0.72 -22.60 9.08
CA CYS A 52 -0.60 -22.84 9.62
C CYS A 52 -1.70 -22.65 8.55
N SER A 53 -2.64 -23.59 8.50
CA SER A 53 -3.73 -23.57 7.51
C SER A 53 -4.91 -22.66 7.89
N SER A 54 -5.07 -22.35 9.17
CA SER A 54 -6.10 -21.45 9.69
C SER A 54 -5.59 -20.66 10.88
N SER A 55 -6.03 -19.41 10.99
CA SER A 55 -5.69 -18.48 12.07
C SER A 55 -6.95 -17.88 12.69
N CYS A 56 -6.81 -17.36 13.91
CA CYS A 56 -7.83 -16.55 14.55
C CYS A 56 -7.72 -15.06 14.13
N PRO A 57 -8.80 -14.26 14.18
CA PRO A 57 -8.75 -12.85 13.79
C PRO A 57 -7.72 -12.03 14.57
N GLN A 58 -7.46 -12.38 15.84
CA GLN A 58 -6.46 -11.72 16.67
C GLN A 58 -5.03 -11.95 16.16
N TRP A 59 -4.77 -13.14 15.62
CA TRP A 59 -3.50 -13.45 14.96
C TRP A 59 -3.35 -12.63 13.68
N ASP A 60 -4.39 -12.59 12.86
CA ASP A 60 -4.38 -11.87 11.58
C ASP A 60 -4.08 -10.38 11.79
N CYS A 61 -4.80 -9.73 12.73
CA CYS A 61 -4.54 -8.35 13.11
C CYS A 61 -3.11 -8.15 13.65
N TYR A 62 -2.60 -9.08 14.46
CA TYR A 62 -1.25 -8.99 15.00
C TYR A 62 -0.19 -9.12 13.91
N LEU A 63 -0.35 -10.05 12.96
CA LEU A 63 0.56 -10.24 11.84
C LEU A 63 0.58 -8.98 10.96
N ILE A 64 -0.59 -8.48 10.58
CA ILE A 64 -0.73 -7.27 9.75
C ILE A 64 -0.03 -6.09 10.40
N GLU A 65 -0.41 -5.78 11.65
CA GLU A 65 0.14 -4.64 12.37
C GLU A 65 1.65 -4.79 12.59
N SER A 66 2.13 -5.96 13.00
CA SER A 66 3.53 -6.13 13.37
C SER A 66 4.48 -6.02 12.18
N ILE A 67 4.12 -6.61 11.03
CA ILE A 67 4.96 -6.54 9.82
C ILE A 67 4.90 -5.16 9.19
N ALA A 68 3.71 -4.55 9.09
CA ALA A 68 3.57 -3.20 8.54
C ALA A 68 4.27 -2.14 9.41
N ALA A 69 4.09 -2.20 10.74
CA ALA A 69 4.76 -1.31 11.67
C ALA A 69 6.29 -1.46 11.59
N TYR A 70 6.78 -2.70 11.47
CA TYR A 70 8.21 -2.93 11.27
C TYR A 70 8.71 -2.29 9.98
N ALA A 71 7.99 -2.46 8.86
CA ALA A 71 8.36 -1.86 7.57
C ALA A 71 8.40 -0.33 7.61
N VAL A 72 7.43 0.31 8.27
CA VAL A 72 7.28 1.77 8.32
C VAL A 72 8.18 2.42 9.38
N HIS A 73 8.56 1.72 10.44
CA HIS A 73 9.32 2.28 11.57
C HIS A 73 10.79 1.84 11.63
N ARG A 74 11.27 1.08 10.64
CA ARG A 74 12.66 0.59 10.59
C ARG A 74 13.71 1.72 10.54
N GLN A 75 13.38 2.86 9.92
CA GLN A 75 14.30 3.99 9.78
C GLN A 75 13.66 5.32 10.25
N HIS A 76 14.50 6.23 10.71
CA HIS A 76 14.10 7.62 11.00
C HIS A 76 14.12 8.44 9.69
N PRO A 77 13.15 9.33 9.43
CA PRO A 77 12.02 9.74 10.28
C PRO A 77 10.84 8.75 10.27
N ARG A 78 10.20 8.59 11.43
CA ARG A 78 9.06 7.67 11.61
C ARG A 78 7.92 8.05 10.66
N GLY A 79 7.31 7.04 10.04
CA GLY A 79 6.15 7.23 9.15
C GLY A 79 6.51 7.45 7.68
N TRP A 80 7.79 7.39 7.33
CA TRP A 80 8.26 7.40 5.94
C TRP A 80 8.73 6.00 5.56
N LEU A 81 8.19 5.50 4.46
CA LEU A 81 8.63 4.23 3.88
C LEU A 81 9.59 4.57 2.74
N ASP A 82 10.83 4.10 2.83
CA ASP A 82 11.87 4.34 1.82
C ASP A 82 11.94 3.20 0.79
N ASP A 83 12.73 3.38 -0.28
CA ASP A 83 12.92 2.35 -1.31
C ASP A 83 13.51 1.05 -0.74
N THR A 84 14.34 1.12 0.30
CA THR A 84 14.92 -0.07 0.93
C THR A 84 13.84 -0.89 1.63
N ASN A 85 13.03 -0.25 2.49
CA ASN A 85 11.99 -0.92 3.26
C ASN A 85 10.85 -1.41 2.39
N ALA A 86 10.47 -0.64 1.35
CA ALA A 86 9.54 -1.13 0.34
C ALA A 86 10.04 -2.42 -0.33
N GLY A 87 11.36 -2.60 -0.42
CA GLY A 87 11.97 -3.63 -1.29
C GLY A 87 11.99 -4.92 -0.55
N TRP A 88 12.49 -4.82 0.67
CA TRP A 88 12.33 -5.83 1.68
C TRP A 88 10.86 -6.28 1.86
N LEU A 89 9.89 -5.34 1.91
CA LEU A 89 8.47 -5.69 2.08
C LEU A 89 7.91 -6.46 0.87
N ILE A 90 8.25 -6.05 -0.35
CA ILE A 90 7.85 -6.76 -1.57
C ILE A 90 8.51 -8.14 -1.63
N GLU A 91 9.81 -8.23 -1.35
CA GLU A 91 10.57 -9.49 -1.39
C GLU A 91 10.09 -10.51 -0.36
N ILE A 92 9.72 -10.06 0.85
CA ILE A 92 9.33 -11.00 1.91
C ILE A 92 7.90 -11.52 1.73
N LEU A 93 7.02 -10.74 1.09
CA LEU A 93 5.58 -11.04 0.95
C LEU A 93 5.18 -11.60 -0.43
N SER A 94 6.02 -11.44 -1.45
CA SER A 94 5.71 -11.89 -2.81
C SER A 94 6.66 -12.96 -3.32
N VAL A 95 6.16 -13.79 -4.23
CA VAL A 95 6.96 -14.72 -5.03
C VAL A 95 6.73 -14.33 -6.49
N ASP A 96 7.81 -14.10 -7.24
CA ASP A 96 7.75 -13.60 -8.62
C ASP A 96 6.93 -12.30 -8.79
N ASN A 97 7.00 -11.41 -7.80
CA ASN A 97 6.23 -10.16 -7.70
C ASN A 97 4.71 -10.35 -7.59
N VAL A 98 4.24 -11.54 -7.22
CA VAL A 98 2.82 -11.83 -6.97
C VAL A 98 2.62 -12.18 -5.50
N VAL A 99 1.66 -11.53 -4.86
CA VAL A 99 1.19 -11.92 -3.53
C VAL A 99 0.14 -13.02 -3.68
N HIS A 100 0.28 -14.11 -2.94
CA HIS A 100 -0.59 -15.28 -3.08
C HIS A 100 -1.68 -15.37 -2.02
N THR A 101 -1.50 -14.72 -0.86
CA THR A 101 -2.48 -14.77 0.23
C THR A 101 -3.13 -13.41 0.47
N PRO A 102 -4.47 -13.35 0.68
CA PRO A 102 -5.15 -12.10 1.01
C PRO A 102 -4.56 -11.38 2.23
N LEU A 103 -4.11 -12.13 3.23
CA LEU A 103 -3.54 -11.57 4.45
C LEU A 103 -2.19 -10.89 4.21
N GLU A 104 -1.32 -11.47 3.38
CA GLU A 104 -0.07 -10.82 3.00
C GLU A 104 -0.30 -9.57 2.14
N LEU A 105 -1.34 -9.56 1.29
CA LEU A 105 -1.71 -8.36 0.53
C LEU A 105 -2.20 -7.25 1.47
N GLU A 106 -2.97 -7.63 2.49
CA GLU A 106 -3.44 -6.70 3.52
C GLU A 106 -2.27 -6.07 4.30
N ILE A 107 -1.16 -6.78 4.52
CA ILE A 107 0.06 -6.19 5.10
C ILE A 107 0.59 -5.04 4.23
N VAL A 108 0.63 -5.23 2.90
CA VAL A 108 1.11 -4.19 1.96
C VAL A 108 0.20 -2.97 2.00
N LEU A 109 -1.12 -3.18 1.95
CA LEU A 109 -2.10 -2.09 1.99
C LEU A 109 -2.07 -1.35 3.33
N HIS A 110 -1.95 -2.07 4.44
CA HIS A 110 -1.85 -1.47 5.77
C HIS A 110 -0.55 -0.67 5.93
N ALA A 111 0.57 -1.16 5.39
CA ALA A 111 1.82 -0.39 5.36
C ALA A 111 1.67 0.93 4.58
N LEU A 112 0.94 0.93 3.46
CA LEU A 112 0.60 2.14 2.71
C LEU A 112 -0.33 3.07 3.50
N ASP A 113 -1.31 2.53 4.24
CA ASP A 113 -2.22 3.32 5.07
C ASP A 113 -1.50 4.02 6.25
N MET A 114 -0.51 3.34 6.83
CA MET A 114 0.30 3.83 7.95
C MET A 114 1.35 4.86 7.51
N ALA A 115 1.86 4.74 6.28
CA ALA A 115 2.90 5.61 5.77
C ALA A 115 2.34 6.99 5.40
N MET A 116 3.04 8.06 5.80
CA MET A 116 2.76 9.42 5.30
C MET A 116 3.18 9.57 3.84
N SER A 117 4.26 8.87 3.46
CA SER A 117 4.79 8.80 2.11
C SER A 117 5.46 7.45 1.90
N ALA A 118 5.30 6.91 0.69
CA ALA A 118 5.89 5.66 0.23
C ALA A 118 6.50 5.88 -1.15
N PRO A 119 7.45 5.04 -1.59
CA PRO A 119 8.09 5.21 -2.88
C PRO A 119 7.19 4.70 -4.01
N GLU A 120 7.38 5.27 -5.21
CA GLU A 120 6.64 4.93 -6.44
C GLU A 120 6.50 3.42 -6.67
N ARG A 121 7.59 2.68 -6.44
CA ARG A 121 7.61 1.23 -6.62
C ARG A 121 6.63 0.45 -5.73
N LEU A 122 6.31 0.93 -4.53
CA LEU A 122 5.35 0.24 -3.65
C LEU A 122 3.91 0.47 -4.12
N TYR A 123 3.58 1.70 -4.56
CA TYR A 123 2.29 1.99 -5.19
C TYR A 123 2.11 1.22 -6.48
N ALA A 124 3.11 1.23 -7.37
CA ALA A 124 3.10 0.48 -8.61
C ALA A 124 2.91 -1.02 -8.36
N PHE A 125 3.62 -1.57 -7.37
CA PHE A 125 3.45 -2.97 -6.96
C PHE A 125 2.01 -3.28 -6.52
N ALA A 126 1.41 -2.44 -5.68
CA ALA A 126 0.03 -2.64 -5.23
C ALA A 126 -0.99 -2.52 -6.38
N LEU A 127 -0.83 -1.53 -7.28
CA LEU A 127 -1.65 -1.42 -8.49
C LEU A 127 -1.49 -2.64 -9.41
N GLU A 128 -0.28 -3.19 -9.49
CA GLU A 128 -0.01 -4.40 -10.25
C GLU A 128 -0.71 -5.62 -9.64
N GLN A 129 -0.82 -5.72 -8.31
CA GLN A 129 -1.61 -6.79 -7.68
C GLN A 129 -3.10 -6.72 -8.05
N LEU A 130 -3.66 -5.51 -8.14
CA LEU A 130 -5.01 -5.29 -8.66
C LEU A 130 -5.12 -5.75 -10.12
N ARG A 131 -4.21 -5.31 -10.99
CA ARG A 131 -4.18 -5.72 -12.41
C ARG A 131 -4.11 -7.23 -12.57
N LEU A 132 -3.21 -7.89 -11.84
CA LEU A 132 -3.06 -9.34 -11.85
C LEU A 132 -4.31 -10.05 -11.32
N GLY A 133 -5.00 -9.49 -10.34
CA GLY A 133 -6.22 -10.09 -9.78
C GLY A 133 -7.45 -9.94 -10.67
N LEU A 134 -7.44 -9.01 -11.61
CA LEU A 134 -8.49 -8.82 -12.62
C LEU A 134 -8.37 -9.79 -13.79
N ALA A 135 -7.20 -10.41 -13.99
CA ALA A 135 -7.01 -11.39 -15.04
C ALA A 135 -7.92 -12.62 -14.84
N PRO A 136 -8.48 -13.19 -15.94
CA PRO A 136 -9.24 -14.42 -15.86
C PRO A 136 -8.38 -15.55 -15.25
N ASP A 137 -9.00 -16.39 -14.43
CA ASP A 137 -8.36 -17.52 -13.73
C ASP A 137 -7.20 -17.16 -12.77
N SER A 138 -7.03 -15.87 -12.45
CA SER A 138 -6.01 -15.44 -11.51
C SER A 138 -6.23 -16.04 -10.11
N ARG A 139 -5.11 -16.45 -9.51
CA ARG A 139 -5.00 -16.91 -8.12
C ARG A 139 -4.15 -15.95 -7.28
N SER A 140 -4.00 -14.71 -7.72
CA SER A 140 -3.37 -13.68 -6.89
C SER A 140 -4.21 -13.45 -5.63
N ALA A 141 -3.57 -12.92 -4.59
CA ALA A 141 -4.20 -12.56 -3.34
C ALA A 141 -5.45 -11.69 -3.57
N TYR A 142 -5.34 -10.70 -4.48
CA TYR A 142 -6.46 -9.83 -4.80
C TYR A 142 -7.62 -10.60 -5.44
N ALA A 143 -7.36 -11.51 -6.40
CA ALA A 143 -8.41 -12.32 -7.02
C ALA A 143 -9.14 -13.22 -6.01
N LEU A 144 -8.45 -13.67 -4.96
CA LEU A 144 -9.04 -14.48 -3.89
C LEU A 144 -9.89 -13.66 -2.92
N SER A 145 -9.54 -12.38 -2.69
CA SER A 145 -10.31 -11.47 -1.82
C SER A 145 -11.40 -10.68 -2.55
N ARG A 146 -11.37 -10.64 -3.88
CA ARG A 146 -12.29 -9.82 -4.69
C ARG A 146 -13.75 -10.30 -4.51
N PRO A 147 -14.69 -9.44 -4.06
CA PRO A 147 -16.07 -9.85 -3.79
C PRO A 147 -16.85 -10.30 -5.02
N CYS A 148 -16.62 -9.66 -6.18
CA CYS A 148 -17.30 -9.97 -7.43
C CYS A 148 -16.26 -10.21 -8.53
N ARG A 149 -16.47 -11.23 -9.37
CA ARG A 149 -15.58 -11.53 -10.52
C ARG A 149 -16.16 -10.97 -11.82
N SER A 150 -16.45 -9.68 -11.84
CA SER A 150 -16.85 -8.99 -13.07
C SER A 150 -15.68 -8.82 -14.03
N VAL A 151 -15.97 -8.76 -15.33
CA VAL A 151 -14.96 -8.52 -16.38
C VAL A 151 -14.37 -7.10 -16.28
N GLY A 152 -15.18 -6.11 -15.90
CA GLY A 152 -14.73 -4.74 -15.66
C GLY A 152 -14.55 -4.41 -14.18
N ILE A 153 -14.14 -3.17 -13.91
CA ILE A 153 -13.90 -2.60 -12.59
C ILE A 153 -15.21 -2.36 -11.83
N ASP A 154 -15.30 -2.90 -10.62
CA ASP A 154 -16.42 -2.71 -9.70
C ASP A 154 -16.12 -1.67 -8.60
N LEU A 155 -17.05 -1.51 -7.66
CA LEU A 155 -16.89 -0.58 -6.54
C LEU A 155 -15.82 -1.05 -5.53
N ALA A 156 -15.61 -2.36 -5.38
CA ALA A 156 -14.60 -2.91 -4.48
C ALA A 156 -13.18 -2.67 -5.03
N ASP A 157 -13.00 -2.81 -6.35
CA ASP A 157 -11.77 -2.46 -7.06
C ASP A 157 -11.43 -0.99 -6.91
N LEU A 158 -12.43 -0.11 -6.99
CA LEU A 158 -12.26 1.31 -6.70
C LEU A 158 -11.86 1.56 -5.25
N HIS A 159 -12.46 0.85 -4.29
CA HIS A 159 -12.09 0.99 -2.88
C HIS A 159 -10.63 0.57 -2.65
N TYR A 160 -10.19 -0.54 -3.25
CA TYR A 160 -8.79 -0.96 -3.24
C TYR A 160 -7.88 0.11 -3.83
N LEU A 161 -8.22 0.61 -5.03
CA LEU A 161 -7.45 1.65 -5.70
C LEU A 161 -7.29 2.89 -4.83
N TRP A 162 -8.38 3.39 -4.26
CA TRP A 162 -8.35 4.59 -3.42
C TRP A 162 -7.54 4.40 -2.15
N ARG A 163 -7.48 3.18 -1.61
CA ARG A 163 -6.60 2.84 -0.49
C ARG A 163 -5.13 2.95 -0.89
N VAL A 164 -4.77 2.47 -2.08
CA VAL A 164 -3.39 2.55 -2.61
C VAL A 164 -2.98 3.98 -2.92
N ILE A 165 -3.78 4.74 -3.66
CA ILE A 165 -3.39 6.08 -4.16
C ILE A 165 -3.76 7.22 -3.21
N ARG A 166 -4.28 6.94 -2.00
CA ARG A 166 -4.77 7.97 -1.06
C ARG A 166 -3.70 9.01 -0.74
N SER A 167 -2.49 8.56 -0.43
CA SER A 167 -1.34 9.41 -0.09
C SER A 167 -0.80 10.18 -1.30
N ALA A 168 -1.12 9.74 -2.53
CA ALA A 168 -0.78 10.45 -3.77
C ALA A 168 -1.78 11.57 -4.10
N CYS A 169 -2.86 11.73 -3.31
CA CYS A 169 -3.79 12.86 -3.41
C CYS A 169 -3.26 14.07 -2.63
N ASP A 170 -2.74 15.09 -3.32
CA ASP A 170 -2.34 16.37 -2.72
C ASP A 170 -3.30 17.50 -3.15
N GLY A 171 -4.04 18.08 -2.20
CA GLY A 171 -4.93 19.23 -2.46
C GLY A 171 -5.99 18.98 -3.55
N GLY A 172 -6.50 17.74 -3.66
CA GLY A 172 -7.43 17.33 -4.71
C GLY A 172 -6.77 17.02 -6.06
N ARG A 173 -5.44 16.94 -6.12
CA ARG A 173 -4.67 16.55 -7.30
C ARG A 173 -4.06 15.18 -7.09
N LEU A 174 -4.27 14.28 -8.05
CA LEU A 174 -3.54 13.02 -8.11
C LEU A 174 -2.14 13.28 -8.68
N ALA A 175 -1.12 13.07 -7.85
CA ALA A 175 0.28 13.13 -8.23
C ALA A 175 0.79 11.70 -8.49
N LEU A 176 0.40 11.15 -9.64
CA LEU A 176 0.84 9.82 -10.09
C LEU A 176 2.10 9.95 -10.95
N SER A 177 3.03 9.04 -10.78
CA SER A 177 4.16 8.74 -11.67
C SER A 177 3.72 8.22 -13.04
N ALA A 178 4.66 8.12 -13.98
CA ALA A 178 4.42 7.52 -15.28
C ALA A 178 4.07 6.02 -15.16
N LEU A 179 4.78 5.29 -14.28
CA LEU A 179 4.57 3.86 -14.09
C LEU A 179 3.16 3.55 -13.55
N GLU A 180 2.69 4.29 -12.56
CA GLU A 180 1.35 4.12 -12.01
C GLU A 180 0.27 4.40 -13.07
N ARG A 181 0.47 5.43 -13.91
CA ARG A 181 -0.48 5.75 -14.98
C ARG A 181 -0.51 4.67 -16.06
N ASP A 182 0.63 4.09 -16.42
CA ASP A 182 0.71 3.01 -17.39
C ASP A 182 -0.04 1.77 -16.87
N ILE A 183 0.11 1.44 -15.58
CA ILE A 183 -0.65 0.34 -14.96
C ILE A 183 -2.15 0.63 -14.95
N LEU A 184 -2.57 1.85 -14.59
CA LEU A 184 -4.00 2.22 -14.63
C LEU A 184 -4.58 2.18 -16.04
N GLN A 185 -3.82 2.56 -17.06
CA GLN A 185 -4.23 2.44 -18.45
C GLN A 185 -4.32 0.97 -18.89
N ALA A 186 -3.40 0.12 -18.45
CA ALA A 186 -3.46 -1.32 -18.70
C ALA A 186 -4.68 -1.97 -18.02
N ILE A 187 -5.05 -1.51 -16.82
CA ILE A 187 -6.27 -1.92 -16.14
C ILE A 187 -7.51 -1.42 -16.91
N ASP A 188 -7.53 -0.18 -17.40
CA ASP A 188 -8.65 0.35 -18.21
C ASP A 188 -8.81 -0.42 -19.53
N ALA A 189 -7.75 -0.99 -20.07
CA ALA A 189 -7.79 -1.74 -21.33
C ALA A 189 -8.41 -3.15 -21.19
N ILE A 190 -8.69 -3.65 -19.99
CA ILE A 190 -9.20 -5.02 -19.80
C ILE A 190 -10.65 -5.18 -20.26
N ALA A 191 -11.43 -4.10 -20.26
CA ALA A 191 -12.85 -4.13 -20.59
C ALA A 191 -13.30 -2.80 -21.21
N GLU A 192 -14.49 -2.81 -21.80
CA GLU A 192 -15.08 -1.60 -22.35
C GLU A 192 -15.52 -0.63 -21.24
N PRO A 193 -15.52 0.69 -21.48
CA PRO A 193 -15.94 1.68 -20.47
C PRO A 193 -17.33 1.44 -19.88
N ALA A 194 -18.26 0.85 -20.65
CA ALA A 194 -19.60 0.50 -20.17
C ALA A 194 -19.61 -0.59 -19.08
N MET A 195 -18.54 -1.38 -19.01
CA MET A 195 -18.36 -2.45 -18.01
C MET A 195 -17.66 -1.96 -16.74
N HIS A 196 -17.12 -0.74 -16.76
CA HIS A 196 -16.48 -0.12 -15.61
C HIS A 196 -17.49 0.66 -14.77
N HIS A 197 -17.27 0.66 -13.46
CA HIS A 197 -17.98 1.56 -12.56
C HIS A 197 -17.75 3.02 -12.97
N ALA A 198 -18.79 3.87 -12.89
CA ALA A 198 -18.74 5.26 -13.34
C ALA A 198 -17.62 6.09 -12.68
N GLY A 199 -17.27 5.77 -11.42
CA GLY A 199 -16.14 6.36 -10.71
C GLY A 199 -14.78 6.08 -11.36
N TRP A 200 -14.59 4.89 -11.93
CA TRP A 200 -13.37 4.53 -12.67
C TRP A 200 -13.25 5.33 -13.96
N ASN A 201 -14.34 5.39 -14.75
CA ASN A 201 -14.36 6.17 -15.99
C ASN A 201 -14.05 7.66 -15.75
N SER A 202 -14.59 8.21 -14.66
CA SER A 202 -14.30 9.59 -14.24
C SER A 202 -12.82 9.78 -13.91
N LEU A 203 -12.23 8.84 -13.17
CA LEU A 203 -10.80 8.85 -12.83
C LEU A 203 -9.92 8.81 -14.09
N ILE A 204 -10.10 7.83 -14.97
CA ILE A 204 -9.32 7.68 -16.20
C ILE A 204 -9.49 8.90 -17.11
N GLY A 205 -10.70 9.43 -17.22
CA GLY A 205 -10.97 10.68 -17.93
C GLY A 205 -10.14 11.85 -17.40
N SER A 206 -10.03 11.99 -16.07
CA SER A 206 -9.23 13.05 -15.43
C SER A 206 -7.72 12.90 -15.68
N LEU A 207 -7.21 11.66 -15.77
CA LEU A 207 -5.80 11.39 -16.05
C LEU A 207 -5.44 11.76 -17.50
N ARG A 208 -6.32 11.47 -18.47
CA ARG A 208 -6.11 11.79 -19.90
C ARG A 208 -6.05 13.29 -20.18
N LEU A 209 -6.79 14.09 -19.42
CA LEU A 209 -6.85 15.54 -19.59
C LEU A 209 -5.60 16.27 -19.06
N ARG A 210 -4.71 15.56 -18.35
CA ARG A 210 -3.56 16.16 -17.69
C ARG A 210 -2.24 15.59 -18.24
N PRO A 211 -1.62 16.26 -19.23
CA PRO A 211 -0.27 15.88 -19.64
C PRO A 211 0.72 16.04 -18.47
N GLU A 212 1.74 15.19 -18.40
CA GLU A 212 2.86 15.31 -17.45
C GLU A 212 3.29 16.78 -17.34
N PRO A 213 3.53 17.33 -16.14
CA PRO A 213 4.20 18.61 -16.04
C PRO A 213 5.54 18.47 -16.75
N ARG A 214 5.67 19.11 -17.92
CA ARG A 214 6.95 19.28 -18.60
C ARG A 214 7.91 19.86 -17.55
N SER A 215 8.94 19.08 -17.19
CA SER A 215 10.02 19.51 -16.33
C SER A 215 10.68 20.73 -16.95
N GLY A 216 10.23 21.91 -16.53
CA GLY A 216 10.71 23.20 -17.01
C GLY A 216 9.61 24.10 -17.54
N VAL A 217 8.88 24.78 -16.64
CA VAL A 217 8.35 26.13 -16.94
C VAL A 217 8.61 27.04 -15.75
N ARG A 218 9.31 28.13 -16.08
CA ARG A 218 9.84 29.20 -15.25
C ARG A 218 8.86 29.75 -14.23
N ARG A 219 9.39 30.05 -13.04
CA ARG A 219 8.83 31.02 -12.08
C ARG A 219 8.33 32.24 -12.84
N THR A 220 7.04 32.49 -12.75
CA THR A 220 6.39 33.60 -13.44
C THR A 220 6.75 34.93 -12.78
N ALA A 221 7.28 35.86 -13.58
CA ALA A 221 7.76 37.18 -13.17
C ALA A 221 6.66 38.20 -12.79
N TRP A 222 5.45 37.77 -12.44
CA TRP A 222 4.32 38.65 -12.07
C TRP A 222 4.11 38.80 -10.56
N LEU A 223 4.86 38.06 -9.73
CA LEU A 223 4.95 38.34 -8.29
C LEU A 223 5.96 39.48 -8.08
N LYS A 224 5.50 40.71 -8.35
CA LYS A 224 6.16 41.92 -7.85
C LYS A 224 5.49 42.31 -6.53
N ASP A 225 6.35 42.63 -5.57
CA ASP A 225 6.03 42.91 -4.17
C ASP A 225 4.89 43.92 -4.01
N PHE A 226 3.90 43.57 -3.20
CA PHE A 226 2.99 44.56 -2.61
C PHE A 226 3.77 45.32 -1.52
N GLY A 227 4.37 46.43 -1.89
CA GLY A 227 4.81 47.44 -0.92
C GLY A 227 3.59 48.04 -0.19
N PRO A 228 3.70 48.34 1.12
CA PRO A 228 2.54 48.79 1.90
C PRO A 228 2.01 50.14 1.39
N PRO A 229 0.68 50.38 1.45
CA PRO A 229 0.09 51.62 0.96
C PRO A 229 0.51 52.79 1.85
N ALA A 230 1.14 53.80 1.26
CA ALA A 230 1.34 55.10 1.89
C ALA A 230 -0.02 55.81 2.00
N LEU A 231 -0.54 55.92 3.21
CA LEU A 231 -1.67 56.80 3.52
C LEU A 231 -1.11 58.22 3.75
N GLU A 232 -1.08 59.02 2.69
CA GLU A 232 -0.89 60.46 2.83
C GLU A 232 -2.17 61.13 3.39
N THR A 233 -1.91 62.03 4.34
CA THR A 233 -2.80 62.78 5.22
C THR A 233 -3.72 63.80 4.53
N PRO A 234 -4.75 64.33 5.23
CA PRO A 234 -5.94 64.94 4.61
C PRO A 234 -5.72 66.39 4.19
N HIS A 235 -6.28 66.78 3.03
CA HIS A 235 -6.38 68.17 2.63
C HIS A 235 -7.65 68.80 3.23
N GLN A 236 -7.45 69.77 4.13
CA GLN A 236 -8.47 70.68 4.66
C GLN A 236 -9.07 71.57 3.57
N ALA A 237 -10.35 71.89 3.77
CA ALA A 237 -11.24 72.70 2.95
C ALA A 237 -10.89 74.20 2.95
N ALA A 238 -11.53 74.91 2.02
CA ALA A 238 -11.60 76.36 1.85
C ALA A 238 -12.03 77.12 3.12
#